data_AF-A0A8J5KG88-F1
#
_entry.id   AF-A0A8J5KG88-F1
#
_cell.length_a   1.000
_cell.length_b   1.000
_cell.length_c   1.000
_cell.angle_alpha   90.00
_cell.angle_beta   90.00
_cell.angle_gamma   90.00
#
_symmetry.space_group_name_H-M   'P 1'
#
loop_
_entity.id
_entity.type
_entity.pdbx_description
1 polymer ?
#
loop_
_entity_poly.entity_id
_entity_poly.type
_entity_poly.pdbx_seq_one_letter_code
_entity_poly.pdbx_strand_id
1 'polypeptide(L)'
;MPGTTTEKLVANINYACGSGLADCKAIQEGGSCYSTDIIKVANYAMNAYYYGAGHEDFNCYFDGSGRIVYDDPRLRISLMKQTGSFMKQAGLLEDRIEFEV
;
A
#
# COMPACT_ATOMS: atom_id res chain seq x y z
N MET A 1 -3.15 -4.38 11.52
CA MET A 1 -3.56 -4.91 12.83
C MET A 1 -4.59 -6.00 12.60
N PRO A 2 -4.57 -7.13 13.33
CA PRO A 2 -5.61 -8.15 13.18
C PRO A 2 -6.99 -7.48 13.28
N GLY A 3 -7.80 -7.55 12.21
CA GLY A 3 -9.18 -7.03 12.22
C GLY A 3 -9.46 -5.73 11.45
N THR A 4 -8.76 -5.42 10.36
CA THR A 4 -9.30 -4.41 9.42
C THR A 4 -10.56 -4.98 8.76
N THR A 5 -11.73 -4.44 9.09
CA THR A 5 -13.00 -4.93 8.55
C THR A 5 -13.21 -4.49 7.11
N THR A 6 -14.07 -5.20 6.37
CA THR A 6 -14.44 -4.83 5.00
C THR A 6 -14.98 -3.40 4.92
N GLU A 7 -15.75 -2.96 5.91
CA GLU A 7 -16.29 -1.59 5.99
C GLU A 7 -15.17 -0.55 6.06
N LYS A 8 -14.11 -0.86 6.83
CA LYS A 8 -12.94 0.01 6.95
C LYS A 8 -12.14 0.07 5.65
N LEU A 9 -11.97 -1.06 4.97
CA LEU A 9 -11.34 -1.10 3.64
C LEU A 9 -12.11 -0.25 2.63
N VAL A 10 -13.43 -0.36 2.60
CA VAL A 10 -14.30 0.46 1.72
C VAL A 10 -14.18 1.95 2.07
N ALA A 11 -14.17 2.30 3.35
CA ALA A 11 -13.98 3.69 3.78
C ALA A 11 -12.63 4.26 3.31
N ASN A 12 -11.56 3.49 3.46
CA ASN A 12 -10.23 3.90 3.00
C ASN A 12 -10.15 4.07 1.48
N ILE A 13 -10.76 3.15 0.72
CA ILE A 13 -10.86 3.27 -0.75
C ILE A 13 -11.57 4.57 -1.12
N ASN A 14 -12.73 4.82 -0.52
CA ASN A 14 -13.51 6.02 -0.81
C ASN A 14 -12.75 7.30 -0.45
N TYR A 15 -12.03 7.31 0.68
CA TYR A 15 -11.17 8.43 1.06
C TYR A 15 -10.05 8.66 0.05
N ALA A 16 -9.29 7.62 -0.27
CA ALA A 16 -8.18 7.70 -1.22
C ALA A 16 -8.64 8.20 -2.60
N CYS A 17 -9.68 7.59 -3.16
CA CYS A 17 -10.20 7.95 -4.47
C CYS A 17 -10.93 9.30 -4.48
N GLY A 18 -11.61 9.67 -3.39
CA GLY A 18 -12.34 10.93 -3.26
C GLY A 18 -11.43 12.15 -3.05
N SER A 19 -10.19 11.94 -2.59
CA SER A 19 -9.22 13.01 -2.36
C SER A 19 -8.77 13.72 -3.64
N GLY A 20 -8.89 13.08 -4.81
CA GLY A 20 -8.34 13.55 -6.08
C GLY A 20 -6.83 13.35 -6.22
N LEU A 21 -6.15 12.76 -5.23
CA LEU A 21 -4.71 12.48 -5.24
C LEU A 21 -4.37 11.05 -5.69
N ALA A 22 -5.36 10.16 -5.76
CA ALA A 22 -5.20 8.78 -6.23
C ALA A 22 -5.91 8.57 -7.58
N ASP A 23 -5.24 7.94 -8.55
CA ASP A 23 -5.91 7.49 -9.77
C ASP A 23 -6.58 6.13 -9.56
N CYS A 24 -7.83 6.15 -9.12
CA CYS A 24 -8.60 4.93 -8.92
C CYS A 24 -9.26 4.37 -10.18
N LYS A 25 -9.05 4.94 -11.37
CA LYS A 25 -9.70 4.42 -12.60
C LYS A 25 -9.27 2.99 -12.93
N ALA A 26 -8.02 2.64 -12.65
CA ALA A 26 -7.48 1.33 -12.96
C ALA A 26 -8.13 0.20 -12.15
N ILE A 27 -8.68 0.48 -10.97
CA ILE A 27 -9.31 -0.52 -10.07
C ILE A 27 -10.83 -0.59 -10.21
N GLN A 28 -11.44 0.31 -11.01
CA GLN A 28 -12.86 0.23 -11.33
C GLN A 28 -13.14 -0.89 -12.33
N GLU A 29 -14.40 -1.30 -12.45
CA GLU A 29 -14.83 -2.30 -13.42
C GLU A 29 -14.40 -1.89 -14.84
N GLY A 30 -13.73 -2.82 -15.55
CA GLY A 30 -13.13 -2.55 -16.87
C GLY A 30 -11.75 -1.89 -16.84
N GLY A 31 -11.22 -1.55 -15.67
CA GLY A 31 -9.86 -1.03 -15.49
C GLY A 31 -8.78 -2.12 -15.56
N SER A 32 -7.53 -1.70 -15.84
CA SER A 32 -6.39 -2.61 -16.02
C SER A 32 -5.97 -3.36 -14.74
N CYS A 33 -6.33 -2.84 -13.57
CA CYS A 33 -6.01 -3.39 -12.26
C CYS A 33 -7.29 -3.78 -11.49
N TYR A 34 -8.42 -3.97 -12.19
CA TYR A 34 -9.67 -4.39 -11.58
C TYR A 34 -9.49 -5.71 -10.80
N SER A 35 -10.06 -5.77 -9.60
CA SER A 35 -10.05 -6.96 -8.77
C SER A 35 -11.32 -7.05 -7.94
N THR A 36 -11.83 -8.27 -7.73
CA THR A 36 -12.93 -8.54 -6.79
C THR A 36 -12.43 -8.69 -5.35
N ASP A 37 -11.11 -8.73 -5.14
CA ASP A 37 -10.49 -8.81 -3.83
C ASP A 37 -10.35 -7.40 -3.23
N ILE A 38 -11.18 -7.12 -2.23
CA ILE A 38 -11.24 -5.81 -1.58
C ILE A 38 -9.91 -5.38 -0.95
N ILE A 39 -9.07 -6.33 -0.51
CA ILE A 39 -7.76 -6.03 0.06
C ILE A 39 -6.82 -5.53 -1.04
N LYS A 40 -6.86 -6.13 -2.23
CA LYS A 40 -6.07 -5.67 -3.38
C LYS A 40 -6.51 -4.30 -3.85
N VAL A 41 -7.82 -4.08 -3.94
CA VAL A 41 -8.40 -2.78 -4.34
C VAL A 41 -8.01 -1.69 -3.34
N ALA A 42 -8.14 -1.97 -2.04
CA ALA A 42 -7.78 -1.04 -0.99
C ALA A 42 -6.27 -0.74 -0.99
N ASN A 43 -5.42 -1.75 -1.23
CA ASN A 43 -3.97 -1.57 -1.26
C ASN A 43 -3.59 -0.64 -2.40
N TYR A 44 -4.17 -0.87 -3.58
CA TYR A 44 -3.92 -0.02 -4.74
C TYR A 44 -4.36 1.43 -4.49
N ALA A 45 -5.59 1.64 -4.02
CA ALA A 45 -6.13 2.98 -3.79
C ALA A 45 -5.30 3.76 -2.76
N MET A 46 -4.99 3.12 -1.64
CA MET A 46 -4.21 3.72 -0.55
C MET A 46 -2.77 3.99 -0.95
N ASN A 47 -2.17 3.09 -1.74
CA ASN A 47 -0.84 3.32 -2.29
C ASN A 47 -0.85 4.51 -3.25
N ALA A 48 -1.77 4.55 -4.20
CA ALA A 48 -1.89 5.67 -5.13
C ALA A 48 -2.09 7.01 -4.39
N TYR A 49 -2.90 7.03 -3.32
CA TYR A 49 -3.05 8.21 -2.46
C TYR A 49 -1.75 8.60 -1.78
N TYR A 50 -1.05 7.66 -1.13
CA TYR A 50 0.20 7.92 -0.43
C TYR A 50 1.24 8.56 -1.37
N TYR A 51 1.34 8.04 -2.60
CA TYR A 51 2.21 8.60 -3.63
C TYR A 51 1.77 10.01 -4.05
N GLY A 52 0.48 10.19 -4.37
CA GLY A 52 -0.06 11.49 -4.77
C GLY A 52 -0.07 12.56 -3.68
N ALA A 53 -0.09 12.16 -2.41
CA ALA A 53 -0.09 13.03 -1.25
C ALA A 53 1.32 13.41 -0.74
N GLY A 54 2.38 12.96 -1.42
CA GLY A 54 3.76 13.35 -1.12
C GLY A 54 4.58 12.35 -0.31
N HIS A 55 4.13 11.09 -0.18
CA HIS A 55 4.91 9.99 0.42
C HIS A 55 5.32 10.21 1.89
N GLU A 56 4.59 11.02 2.63
CA GLU A 56 4.86 11.21 4.05
C GLU A 56 4.23 10.08 4.88
N ASP A 57 4.89 9.67 5.97
CA ASP A 57 4.45 8.58 6.85
C ASP A 57 2.99 8.75 7.33
N PHE A 58 2.56 9.99 7.58
CA PHE A 58 1.20 10.26 8.04
C PHE A 58 0.12 9.99 6.98
N ASN A 59 0.47 10.03 5.69
CA ASN A 59 -0.46 9.69 4.61
C ASN A 59 -0.76 8.19 4.55
N CYS A 60 0.03 7.35 5.22
CA CYS A 60 -0.20 5.92 5.36
C CYS A 60 -1.11 5.57 6.56
N TYR A 61 -1.49 6.54 7.41
CA TYR A 61 -2.16 6.22 8.67
C TYR A 61 -3.44 5.39 8.46
N PHE A 62 -4.36 5.81 7.58
CA PHE A 62 -5.62 5.12 7.25
C PHE A 62 -6.30 4.48 8.48
N ASP A 63 -6.45 5.29 9.53
CA ASP A 63 -7.00 4.87 10.83
C ASP A 63 -6.27 3.65 11.45
N GLY A 64 -4.95 3.61 11.33
CA GLY A 64 -4.07 2.53 11.78
C GLY A 64 -4.15 1.24 10.96
N SER A 65 -4.84 1.23 9.82
CA SER A 65 -4.95 0.02 8.98
C SER A 65 -3.87 -0.09 7.90
N GLY A 66 -3.22 1.02 7.53
CA GLY A 66 -2.13 1.05 6.57
C GLY A 66 -0.76 0.99 7.25
N ARG A 67 0.17 0.27 6.64
CA ARG A 67 1.59 0.30 6.99
C ARG A 67 2.43 0.41 5.72
N ILE A 68 3.43 1.28 5.75
CA ILE A 68 4.47 1.32 4.71
C ILE A 68 5.33 0.08 4.87
N VAL A 69 5.37 -0.74 3.83
CA VAL A 69 6.35 -1.80 3.70
C VAL A 69 7.30 -1.44 2.57
N TYR A 70 8.58 -1.64 2.83
CA TYR A 70 9.62 -1.44 1.84
C TYR A 70 9.83 -2.78 1.14
N ASP A 71 9.39 -2.89 -0.11
CA ASP A 71 9.71 -4.07 -0.91
C ASP A 71 11.13 -3.87 -1.45
N ASP A 72 12.11 -4.52 -0.82
CA ASP A 72 13.46 -4.62 -1.35
C ASP A 72 13.54 -5.88 -2.20
N PRO A 73 13.72 -5.76 -3.53
CA PRO A 73 13.94 -6.91 -4.40
C PRO A 73 15.15 -7.74 -3.94
N ARG A 74 16.15 -7.10 -3.29
CA ARG A 74 17.33 -7.75 -2.72
C ARG A 74 17.02 -8.44 -1.39
N LEU A 75 16.13 -7.91 -0.53
CA LEU A 75 15.68 -8.62 0.68
C LEU A 75 14.78 -9.81 0.34
N ARG A 76 13.92 -9.75 -0.68
CA ARG A 76 13.15 -10.94 -1.12
C ARG A 76 14.07 -12.08 -1.56
N ILE A 77 15.15 -11.77 -2.28
CA ILE A 77 16.18 -12.74 -2.66
C ILE A 77 17.03 -13.18 -1.45
N SER A 78 17.28 -12.28 -0.49
CA SER A 78 18.07 -12.55 0.73
C SER A 78 17.30 -13.20 1.87
N LEU A 79 15.97 -13.17 1.90
CA LEU A 79 15.17 -13.99 2.83
C LEU A 79 15.24 -15.48 2.46
N MET A 80 15.59 -15.81 1.21
CA MET A 80 16.04 -17.14 0.83
C MET A 80 17.53 -17.40 1.14
N LYS A 81 18.30 -16.37 1.53
CA LYS A 81 19.75 -16.43 1.80
C LYS A 81 20.14 -15.52 2.97
N GLN A 82 19.80 -15.97 4.18
CA GLN A 82 20.68 -15.93 5.35
C GLN A 82 21.30 -14.57 5.77
N THR A 83 20.79 -14.03 6.88
CA THR A 83 21.53 -13.38 7.98
C THR A 83 22.78 -12.54 7.62
N GLY A 84 22.71 -11.22 7.78
CA GLY A 84 23.90 -10.42 8.10
C GLY A 84 23.98 -9.02 7.46
N SER A 85 23.86 -8.00 8.32
CA SER A 85 24.55 -6.71 8.23
C SER A 85 23.96 -5.56 7.38
N PHE A 86 23.76 -4.44 8.10
CA PHE A 86 23.99 -3.05 7.72
C PHE A 86 23.12 -2.37 6.65
N MET A 87 22.11 -1.65 7.17
CA MET A 87 21.77 -0.25 6.87
C MET A 87 22.63 0.42 5.78
N LYS A 88 22.02 0.68 4.62
CA LYS A 88 22.03 1.94 3.85
C LYS A 88 21.77 1.69 2.36
N GLN A 89 20.49 1.64 1.98
CA GLN A 89 20.08 1.74 0.58
C GLN A 89 18.79 2.57 0.46
N ALA A 90 18.89 3.85 0.82
CA ALA A 90 17.91 4.84 0.36
C ALA A 90 18.08 4.96 -1.17
N GLY A 91 17.14 4.40 -1.94
CA GLY A 91 17.10 4.54 -3.40
C GLY A 91 16.80 3.30 -4.23
N LEU A 92 16.45 2.15 -3.63
CA LEU A 92 16.07 0.91 -4.35
C LEU A 92 14.89 0.16 -3.72
N LEU A 93 14.20 0.79 -2.77
CA LEU A 93 13.06 0.24 -2.06
C LEU A 93 11.80 0.85 -2.65
N GLU A 94 10.93 0.06 -3.25
CA GLU A 94 9.59 0.52 -3.60
C GLU A 94 8.75 0.47 -2.31
N ASP A 95 8.44 1.64 -1.77
CA ASP A 95 7.63 1.81 -0.58
C ASP A 95 6.15 1.61 -0.94
N ARG A 96 5.56 0.49 -0.55
CA ARG A 96 4.15 0.20 -0.81
C ARG A 96 3.34 0.12 0.46
N ILE A 97 2.08 0.53 0.39
CA ILE A 97 1.16 0.35 1.51
C ILE A 97 0.65 -1.09 1.54
N GLU A 98 0.68 -1.70 2.72
CA GLU A 98 0.04 -2.98 3.03
C GLU A 98 -0.89 -2.87 4.23
N PHE A 99 -1.91 -3.74 4.25
CA PHE A 99 -2.73 -4.00 5.44
C PHE A 99 -2.13 -5.14 6.24
N GLU A 100 -2.09 -4.99 7.56
CA GLU A 100 -2.11 -6.19 8.41
C GLU A 100 -3.58 -6.50 8.69
N VAL A 101 -4.03 -7.66 8.22
CA VAL A 101 -5.37 -8.20 8.41
C VAL A 101 -5.43 -9.16 9.59
#